data_AF-A0A243W7E8-F1
#
_entry.id   AF-A0A243W7E8-F1
#
_cell.length_a   1.000
_cell.length_b   1.000
_cell.length_c   1.000
_cell.angle_alpha   90.00
_cell.angle_beta   90.00
_cell.angle_gamma   90.00
#
_symmetry.space_group_name_H-M   'P 1'
#
loop_
_entity.id
_entity.type
_entity.pdbx_description
1 polymer ?
#
loop_
_entity_poly.entity_id
_entity_poly.type
_entity_poly.pdbx_seq_one_letter_code
_entity_poly.pdbx_strand_id
1 'polypeptide(L)'
;MEQKEATAISTRTKDALAVKKAIRFQLSTPANLTAESWEKSWVSLQRNAQTNINNRQAKQLAILVRATGVSLQEIAARLNESGYLTRRGKTFHPIGVRRLLPDGTISALAQEKNSIDQISDESRPV
;
A
#
# COMPACT_ATOMS: atom_id res chain seq x y z
N MET A 1 20.51 39.89 4.66
CA MET A 1 21.07 39.60 6.01
C MET A 1 20.42 38.35 6.61
N GLU A 2 19.11 38.16 6.44
CA GLU A 2 18.32 37.04 7.02
C GLU A 2 18.74 35.62 6.61
N GLN A 3 19.16 35.40 5.36
CA GLN A 3 19.61 34.06 4.91
C GLN A 3 20.86 33.58 5.66
N LYS A 4 21.78 34.51 5.99
CA LYS A 4 23.04 34.17 6.67
C LYS A 4 22.81 33.71 8.11
N GLU A 5 21.83 34.30 8.78
CA GLU A 5 21.46 33.94 10.16
C GLU A 5 20.78 32.56 10.22
N ALA A 6 19.87 32.26 9.30
CA ALA A 6 19.24 30.94 9.20
C ALA A 6 20.25 29.82 8.94
N THR A 7 21.21 30.06 8.04
CA THR A 7 22.29 29.10 7.77
C THR A 7 23.17 28.90 9.01
N ALA A 8 23.54 29.97 9.72
CA ALA A 8 24.38 29.88 10.92
C ALA A 8 23.70 29.05 12.04
N ILE A 9 22.40 29.25 12.27
CA ILE A 9 21.61 28.47 13.25
C ILE A 9 21.51 27.00 12.82
N SER A 10 21.30 26.73 11.52
CA SER A 10 21.25 25.36 11.00
C SER A 10 22.58 24.63 11.16
N THR A 11 23.70 25.29 10.88
CA THR A 11 25.03 24.70 11.03
C THR A 11 25.32 24.39 12.49
N ARG A 12 25.08 25.35 13.39
CA ARG A 12 25.32 25.18 14.83
C ARG A 12 24.48 24.05 15.45
N THR A 13 23.23 23.89 15.03
CA THR A 13 22.35 22.81 15.52
C THR A 13 22.80 21.44 15.02
N LYS A 14 23.22 21.33 13.76
CA LYS A 14 23.79 20.08 13.19
C LYS A 14 25.08 19.68 13.90
N ASP A 15 25.98 20.63 14.13
CA ASP A 15 27.25 20.38 14.80
C ASP A 15 27.05 19.92 16.25
N ALA A 16 26.14 20.59 16.98
CA ALA A 16 25.77 20.19 18.34
C ALA A 16 25.17 18.76 18.40
N LEU A 17 24.36 18.39 17.40
CA LEU A 17 23.80 17.03 17.29
C LEU A 17 24.87 16.00 16.93
N ALA A 18 25.81 16.34 16.05
CA ALA A 18 26.92 15.47 15.66
C ALA A 18 27.83 15.14 16.85
N VAL A 19 28.15 16.15 17.67
CA VAL A 19 28.91 15.97 18.92
C VAL A 19 28.17 15.06 19.89
N LYS A 20 26.86 15.28 20.13
CA LYS A 20 26.05 14.40 20.99
C LYS A 20 26.02 12.95 20.48
N LYS A 21 25.87 12.74 19.18
CA LYS A 21 25.89 11.42 18.55
C LYS A 21 27.27 10.74 18.69
N ALA A 22 28.36 11.49 18.53
CA ALA A 22 29.73 11.00 18.71
C ALA A 22 29.99 10.56 20.16
N ILE A 23 29.39 11.25 21.13
CA ILE A 23 29.42 10.90 22.56
C ILE A 23 28.51 9.69 22.88
N ARG A 24 27.94 9.01 21.86
CA ARG A 24 26.99 7.89 22.01
C ARG A 24 25.75 8.27 22.84
N PHE A 25 25.44 9.56 22.97
CA PHE A 25 24.23 10.00 23.67
C PHE A 25 23.00 9.46 22.94
N GLN A 26 22.12 8.76 23.68
CA GLN A 26 20.91 8.17 23.11
C GLN A 26 19.95 9.30 22.71
N LEU A 27 19.84 9.56 21.40
CA LEU A 27 19.02 10.64 20.87
C LEU A 27 17.53 10.28 20.74
N SER A 28 17.17 9.01 20.92
CA SER A 28 15.79 8.55 20.89
C SER A 28 15.21 8.40 22.30
N THR A 29 13.88 8.44 22.37
CA THR A 29 13.12 8.13 23.58
C THR A 29 12.50 6.73 23.42
N PRO A 30 13.24 5.64 23.69
CA PRO A 30 12.71 4.28 23.55
C PRO A 30 11.49 4.01 24.43
N ALA A 31 11.31 4.79 25.52
CA ALA A 31 10.14 4.74 26.38
C ALA A 31 8.80 5.03 25.66
N ASN A 32 8.82 5.69 24.49
CA ASN A 32 7.61 5.96 23.70
C ASN A 32 7.22 4.80 22.76
N LEU A 33 8.03 3.75 22.68
CA LEU A 33 7.73 2.52 21.93
C LEU A 33 6.93 1.56 22.82
N THR A 34 5.78 2.02 23.30
CA THR A 34 4.85 1.24 24.10
C THR A 34 3.82 0.53 23.22
N ALA A 35 3.19 -0.53 23.76
CA ALA A 35 2.07 -1.20 23.10
C ALA A 35 0.94 -0.23 22.72
N GLU A 36 0.65 0.75 23.57
CA GLU A 36 -0.35 1.79 23.28
C GLU A 36 0.01 2.67 22.08
N SER A 37 1.31 2.99 21.92
CA SER A 37 1.81 3.77 20.78
C SER A 37 1.65 3.01 19.47
N TRP A 38 1.86 1.69 19.51
CA TRP A 38 1.58 0.81 18.38
C TRP A 38 0.09 0.77 18.06
N GLU A 39 -0.77 0.57 19.05
CA GLU A 39 -2.22 0.54 18.85
C GLU A 39 -2.73 1.83 18.20
N LYS A 40 -2.33 3.00 18.72
CA LYS A 40 -2.65 4.31 18.12
C LYS A 40 -2.19 4.42 16.66
N SER A 41 -1.02 3.85 16.36
CA SER A 41 -0.49 3.80 14.99
C SER A 41 -1.33 2.90 14.09
N TRP A 42 -1.71 1.70 14.55
CA TRP A 42 -2.56 0.76 13.82
C TRP A 42 -3.94 1.35 13.52
N VAL A 43 -4.59 1.91 14.53
CA VAL A 43 -5.89 2.58 14.38
C VAL A 43 -5.79 3.73 13.37
N SER A 44 -4.72 4.51 13.42
CA SER A 44 -4.50 5.60 12.47
C SER A 44 -4.26 5.10 11.05
N LEU A 45 -3.50 4.02 10.88
CA LEU A 45 -3.27 3.39 9.57
C LEU A 45 -4.57 2.82 8.99
N GLN A 46 -5.36 2.13 9.80
CA GLN A 46 -6.63 1.56 9.40
C GLN A 46 -7.64 2.65 9.04
N ARG A 47 -7.80 3.68 9.88
CA ARG A 47 -8.65 4.84 9.60
C ARG A 47 -8.26 5.49 8.28
N ASN A 48 -6.97 5.74 8.09
CA ASN A 48 -6.47 6.36 6.86
C ASN A 48 -6.68 5.48 5.61
N ALA A 49 -6.58 4.15 5.75
CA ALA A 49 -6.88 3.23 4.66
C ALA A 49 -8.38 3.26 4.31
N GLN A 50 -9.23 3.36 5.34
CA GLN A 50 -10.68 3.41 5.17
C GLN A 50 -11.17 4.76 4.66
N THR A 51 -10.59 5.90 5.02
CA THR A 51 -11.10 7.24 4.65
C THR A 51 -10.58 7.75 3.30
N ASN A 52 -9.59 7.10 2.70
CA ASN A 52 -9.04 7.54 1.43
C ASN A 52 -10.02 7.29 0.27
N ILE A 53 -10.57 8.36 -0.29
CA ILE A 53 -11.57 8.33 -1.37
C ILE A 53 -11.05 7.58 -2.59
N ASN A 54 -9.81 7.82 -3.01
CA ASN A 54 -9.21 7.14 -4.16
C ASN A 54 -9.14 5.63 -3.95
N ASN A 55 -8.71 5.18 -2.76
CA ASN A 55 -8.71 3.76 -2.43
C ASN A 55 -10.13 3.17 -2.38
N ARG A 56 -11.13 3.92 -1.90
CA ARG A 56 -12.54 3.46 -1.91
C ARG A 56 -13.04 3.26 -3.35
N GLN A 57 -12.83 4.25 -4.21
CA GLN A 57 -13.24 4.20 -5.61
C GLN A 57 -12.48 3.09 -6.37
N ALA A 58 -11.16 3.00 -6.18
CA ALA A 58 -10.34 1.94 -6.75
C ALA A 58 -10.79 0.55 -6.27
N LYS A 59 -11.19 0.40 -5.01
CA LYS A 59 -11.75 -0.85 -4.48
C LYS A 59 -13.06 -1.22 -5.18
N GLN A 60 -13.99 -0.27 -5.35
CA GLN A 60 -15.25 -0.54 -6.04
C GLN A 60 -15.01 -1.00 -7.48
N LEU A 61 -14.16 -0.29 -8.23
CA LEU A 61 -13.81 -0.69 -9.59
C LEU A 61 -13.08 -2.04 -9.62
N ALA A 62 -12.14 -2.28 -8.70
CA ALA A 62 -11.43 -3.55 -8.61
C ALA A 62 -12.38 -4.74 -8.36
N ILE A 63 -13.42 -4.57 -7.54
CA ILE A 63 -14.44 -5.61 -7.29
C ILE A 63 -15.23 -5.90 -8.57
N LEU A 64 -15.69 -4.85 -9.26
CA LEU A 64 -16.46 -4.99 -10.50
C LEU A 64 -15.64 -5.69 -11.59
N VAL A 65 -14.39 -5.27 -11.77
CA VAL A 65 -13.48 -5.86 -12.75
C VAL A 65 -13.09 -7.29 -12.33
N ARG A 66 -12.89 -7.56 -11.04
CA ARG A 66 -12.59 -8.91 -10.57
C ARG A 66 -13.72 -9.90 -10.86
N ALA A 67 -14.98 -9.45 -10.79
CA ALA A 67 -16.14 -10.28 -11.11
C ALA A 67 -16.15 -10.79 -12.56
N THR A 68 -15.44 -10.11 -13.49
CA THR A 68 -15.27 -10.58 -14.87
C THR A 68 -14.16 -11.63 -15.04
N GLY A 69 -13.57 -12.11 -13.95
CA GLY A 69 -12.59 -13.21 -13.96
C GLY A 69 -11.18 -12.82 -14.41
N VAL A 70 -10.83 -11.52 -14.45
CA VAL A 70 -9.49 -11.08 -14.87
C VAL A 70 -8.43 -11.17 -13.76
N SER A 71 -7.17 -11.19 -14.18
CA SER A 71 -6.02 -11.28 -13.29
C SER A 71 -5.83 -10.01 -12.44
N LEU A 72 -5.13 -10.13 -11.32
CA LEU A 72 -4.79 -8.97 -10.47
C LEU A 72 -3.88 -7.96 -11.20
N GLN A 73 -3.12 -8.42 -12.18
CA GLN A 73 -2.27 -7.59 -13.02
C GLN A 73 -3.10 -6.75 -13.99
N GLU A 74 -4.09 -7.36 -14.63
CA GLU A 74 -5.07 -6.66 -15.49
C GLU A 74 -5.80 -5.56 -14.71
N ILE A 75 -6.25 -5.89 -13.50
CA ILE A 75 -6.97 -4.94 -12.64
C ILE A 75 -6.04 -3.77 -12.28
N ALA A 76 -4.77 -4.03 -11.97
CA ALA A 76 -3.81 -2.97 -11.67
C ALA A 76 -3.59 -2.05 -12.87
N ALA A 77 -3.42 -2.61 -14.07
CA ALA A 77 -3.29 -1.83 -15.30
C ALA A 77 -4.52 -0.94 -15.53
N ARG A 78 -5.72 -1.51 -15.44
CA ARG A 78 -6.98 -0.79 -15.67
C ARG A 78 -7.25 0.32 -14.64
N LEU A 79 -6.86 0.10 -13.37
CA LEU A 79 -6.91 1.13 -12.34
C LEU A 79 -5.96 2.30 -12.67
N ASN A 80 -4.75 2.00 -13.11
CA ASN A 80 -3.76 3.02 -13.45
C ASN A 80 -4.15 3.80 -14.71
N GLU A 81 -4.67 3.13 -15.74
CA GLU A 81 -5.19 3.75 -16.97
C GLU A 81 -6.38 4.68 -16.67
N SER A 82 -7.24 4.29 -15.74
CA SER A 82 -8.37 5.12 -15.29
C SER A 82 -7.95 6.28 -14.38
N GLY A 83 -6.65 6.45 -14.11
CA GLY A 83 -6.09 7.54 -13.31
C GLY A 83 -6.17 7.34 -11.79
N TYR A 84 -6.49 6.14 -11.30
CA TYR A 84 -6.51 5.88 -9.86
C TYR A 84 -5.08 5.78 -9.32
N LEU A 85 -4.83 6.47 -8.20
CA LEU A 85 -3.57 6.41 -7.47
C LEU A 85 -3.80 5.91 -6.04
N THR A 86 -2.80 5.21 -5.52
CA THR A 86 -2.75 4.83 -4.10
C THR A 86 -2.78 6.06 -3.19
N ARG A 87 -3.09 5.87 -1.90
CA ARG A 87 -3.03 6.93 -0.89
C ARG A 87 -1.74 7.79 -0.92
N ARG A 88 -0.60 7.21 -1.31
CA ARG A 88 0.70 7.90 -1.38
C ARG A 88 0.99 8.55 -2.74
N GLY A 89 0.00 8.61 -3.64
CA GLY A 89 0.16 9.16 -5.00
C GLY A 89 0.93 8.25 -5.96
N LYS A 90 1.07 6.96 -5.64
CA LYS A 90 1.76 5.98 -6.50
C LYS A 90 0.79 5.14 -7.31
N THR A 91 1.25 4.56 -8.40
CA THR A 91 0.50 3.58 -9.20
C THR A 91 0.15 2.32 -8.41
N PHE A 92 -0.91 1.64 -8.82
CA PHE A 92 -1.31 0.34 -8.30
C PHE A 92 -0.44 -0.79 -8.86
N HIS A 93 -0.02 -1.66 -7.96
CA HIS A 93 0.60 -2.95 -8.27
C HIS A 93 -0.35 -4.10 -7.92
N PRO A 94 -0.17 -5.32 -8.48
CA PRO A 94 -1.05 -6.46 -8.22
C PRO A 94 -1.25 -6.78 -6.73
N ILE A 95 -0.19 -6.64 -5.91
CA ILE A 95 -0.25 -6.81 -4.45
C ILE A 95 -1.15 -5.73 -3.80
N GLY A 96 -1.08 -4.50 -4.30
CA GLY A 96 -1.94 -3.40 -3.85
C GLY A 96 -3.41 -3.70 -4.16
N VAL A 97 -3.69 -4.21 -5.36
CA VAL A 97 -5.04 -4.65 -5.75
C VAL A 97 -5.53 -5.79 -4.87
N ARG A 98 -4.71 -6.81 -4.60
CA ARG A 98 -5.04 -7.90 -3.70
C ARG A 98 -5.48 -7.41 -2.31
N ARG A 99 -4.81 -6.38 -1.78
CA ARG A 99 -5.14 -5.78 -0.47
C ARG A 99 -6.43 -4.95 -0.49
N LEU A 100 -6.90 -4.51 -1.66
CA LEU A 100 -8.19 -3.81 -1.79
C LEU A 100 -9.37 -4.78 -1.81
N LEU A 101 -9.17 -5.98 -2.37
CA LEU A 101 -10.20 -7.00 -2.50
C LEU A 101 -10.46 -7.71 -1.16
N PRO A 102 -11.72 -8.11 -0.87
CA PRO A 102 -11.99 -8.98 0.25
C PRO A 102 -11.43 -10.39 0.02
N ASP A 103 -10.95 -11.05 1.07
CA ASP A 103 -10.26 -12.35 1.00
C ASP A 103 -11.10 -13.45 0.34
N GLY A 104 -12.44 -13.38 0.43
CA GLY A 104 -13.36 -14.35 -0.19
C GLY A 104 -13.51 -14.25 -1.71
N THR A 105 -13.12 -13.13 -2.33
CA THR A 105 -13.32 -12.92 -3.79
C THR A 105 -12.27 -13.63 -4.64
N ILE A 106 -11.17 -14.08 -4.04
CA ILE A 106 -10.05 -14.72 -4.76
C ILE A 106 -10.32 -16.22 -4.96
N SER A 107 -11.03 -16.87 -4.03
CA SER A 107 -11.24 -18.32 -4.03
C SER A 107 -12.35 -18.76 -4.99
N ALA A 108 -13.48 -18.04 -5.04
CA ALA A 108 -14.65 -18.45 -5.82
C ALA A 108 -14.42 -18.53 -7.35
N LEU A 109 -13.62 -17.62 -7.92
CA LEU A 109 -13.40 -17.55 -9.38
C LEU A 109 -12.19 -18.34 -9.86
N ALA A 110 -11.27 -18.71 -8.96
CA ALA A 110 -10.12 -19.55 -9.31
C ALA A 110 -10.54 -21.02 -9.51
N GLN A 111 -11.65 -21.46 -8.89
CA GLN A 111 -12.18 -22.81 -9.04
C GLN A 111 -12.88 -23.02 -10.40
N GLU A 112 -13.47 -21.97 -10.99
CA GLU A 112 -14.25 -22.06 -12.24
C GLU A 112 -13.35 -22.16 -13.50
N LYS A 113 -12.22 -21.46 -13.49
CA LYS A 113 -11.22 -21.52 -14.58
C LYS A 113 -10.56 -22.90 -14.70
N ASN A 114 -10.35 -23.61 -13.58
CA ASN A 114 -9.71 -24.92 -13.58
C ASN A 114 -10.64 -26.05 -14.09
N SER A 115 -11.96 -25.84 -14.09
CA SER A 115 -12.92 -26.82 -14.63
C SER A 115 -13.15 -26.69 -16.14
N ILE A 116 -12.92 -25.51 -16.75
CA ILE A 116 -13.14 -25.28 -18.18
C ILE A 116 -11.98 -25.83 -19.03
N ASP A 117 -10.75 -25.75 -18.51
CA ASP A 117 -9.56 -26.26 -19.21
C ASP A 117 -9.50 -27.82 -19.20
N GLN A 118 -10.25 -28.49 -18.32
CA GLN A 118 -10.33 -29.96 -18.25
C GLN A 118 -11.34 -30.58 -19.24
N ILE A 119 -12.20 -29.78 -19.89
CA ILE A 119 -13.26 -30.29 -20.79
C ILE A 119 -12.82 -30.24 -22.28
N SER A 120 -11.71 -29.57 -22.59
CA SER A 120 -11.27 -29.33 -23.97
C SER A 120 -10.28 -30.36 -24.54
N ASP A 121 -9.85 -31.36 -23.77
CA ASP A 121 -8.91 -32.40 -24.22
C ASP A 121 -9.59 -33.75 -24.57
N GLU A 122 -10.90 -33.89 -24.33
CA GLU A 122 -11.62 -35.18 -24.51
C GLU A 122 -12.37 -35.28 -25.86
N SER A 123 -12.12 -34.36 -26.80
CA SER A 123 -12.76 -34.35 -28.13
C SER A 123 -11.74 -34.38 -29.28
N ARG A 124 -10.87 -35.39 -29.27
CA ARG A 124 -10.21 -35.87 -30.49
C ARG A 124 -10.73 -37.28 -30.79
N PRO A 125 -11.55 -37.48 -31.84
CA PRO A 125 -11.95 -38.83 -32.24
C PRO A 125 -10.77 -39.53 -32.93
N VAL A 126 -10.53 -40.76 -32.47
CA VAL A 126 -9.81 -41.92 -33.06
C VAL A 126 -8.77 -41.70 -34.15
#